data_AF-A0A521VRX6-F1
#
_entry.id   AF-A0A521VRX6-F1
#
_cell.length_a   1.000
_cell.length_b   1.000
_cell.length_c   1.000
_cell.angle_alpha   90.00
_cell.angle_beta   90.00
_cell.angle_gamma   90.00
#
_symmetry.space_group_name_H-M   'P 1'
#
loop_
_entity.id
_entity.type
_entity.pdbx_description
1 polymer ?
#
loop_
_entity_poly.entity_id
_entity_poly.type
_entity_poly.pdbx_seq_one_letter_code
_entity_poly.pdbx_strand_id
1 'polypeptide(L)'
;MQRLLMPRFLLRRAAPVLALMLLAAAPGVFAQTPASPAPASSETAKPPEAAKPAEAVPAAPPATAQPAPTTPAAPPPAATAQPADPFGEETTLTARPVLSLKGTANWDTAFESITDSFKKLFAALDKLGLKASGAPLVVYTSTDDTGFVYRVEVPVDEVPKTLPKDVSGGKSPEGKVLKFVHRGSYDSMDNTYEAITNHLDDKKLEAQDTFIEEYTTDPLKTAEDKLVINVFVPLKAPK
;
A
#
# COMPACT_ATOMS: atom_id res chain seq x y z
N MET A 1 -8.97 16.16 8.28
CA MET A 1 -8.53 15.96 6.88
C MET A 1 -7.66 17.14 6.49
N GLN A 2 -6.36 17.03 6.75
CA GLN A 2 -5.34 18.00 6.33
C GLN A 2 -4.46 17.23 5.35
N ARG A 3 -4.43 17.68 4.08
CA ARG A 3 -3.59 17.12 3.01
C ARG A 3 -2.15 16.96 3.50
N LEU A 4 -1.70 15.72 3.60
CA LEU A 4 -0.33 15.33 3.86
C LEU A 4 0.49 15.64 2.60
N LEU A 5 1.37 16.62 2.74
CA LEU A 5 2.29 17.04 1.71
C LEU A 5 3.59 16.27 1.96
N MET A 6 4.01 15.42 1.01
CA MET A 6 5.41 14.97 0.94
C MET A 6 6.33 16.20 1.07
N PRO A 7 7.52 16.05 1.69
CA PRO A 7 8.41 17.18 1.95
C PRO A 7 8.68 17.94 0.64
N ARG A 8 8.32 19.23 0.65
CA ARG A 8 8.54 20.16 -0.47
C ARG A 8 10.02 20.24 -0.80
N PHE A 9 10.44 19.47 -1.79
CA PHE A 9 11.78 19.56 -2.36
C PHE A 9 11.96 20.94 -3.00
N LEU A 10 12.84 21.73 -2.39
CA LEU A 10 13.44 23.00 -2.81
C LEU A 10 12.63 23.88 -3.79
N LEU A 11 11.87 24.80 -3.20
CA LEU A 11 11.38 26.01 -3.85
C LEU A 11 12.57 26.96 -4.17
N ARG A 12 13.12 26.89 -5.38
CA ARG A 12 13.90 28.01 -5.95
C ARG A 12 13.05 28.79 -6.94
N ARG A 13 12.51 29.92 -6.44
CA ARG A 13 11.78 30.94 -7.18
C ARG A 13 12.67 31.61 -8.24
N ALA A 14 12.16 31.71 -9.46
CA ALA A 14 12.25 32.93 -10.28
C ALA A 14 11.15 32.90 -11.36
N ALA A 15 10.11 33.70 -11.17
CA ALA A 15 9.18 34.10 -12.23
C ALA A 15 9.72 35.36 -12.93
N PRO A 16 9.25 35.69 -14.14
CA PRO A 16 8.13 36.64 -14.22
C PRO A 16 7.01 36.17 -15.17
N VAL A 17 5.75 36.27 -14.73
CA VAL A 17 4.74 37.25 -15.18
C VAL A 17 4.43 37.18 -16.68
N LEU A 18 3.27 36.63 -17.01
CA LEU A 18 2.43 37.19 -18.06
C LEU A 18 0.95 37.03 -17.70
N ALA A 19 0.27 38.17 -17.64
CA ALA A 19 -1.16 38.31 -17.43
C ALA A 19 -1.92 38.02 -18.73
N LEU A 20 -3.07 37.35 -18.63
CA LEU A 20 -4.18 37.60 -19.55
C LEU A 20 -5.51 37.22 -18.88
N MET A 21 -6.33 38.23 -18.64
CA MET A 21 -7.77 38.12 -18.39
C MET A 21 -8.47 37.60 -19.64
N LEU A 22 -9.45 36.71 -19.48
CA LEU A 22 -10.64 36.72 -20.34
C LEU A 22 -11.87 36.16 -19.61
N LEU A 23 -12.96 36.89 -19.81
CA LEU A 23 -14.29 36.81 -19.18
C LEU A 23 -15.26 36.09 -20.13
N ALA A 24 -16.01 35.10 -19.64
CA ALA A 24 -17.29 34.58 -20.17
C ALA A 24 -17.63 33.29 -19.39
N ALA A 25 -18.86 32.79 -19.21
CA ALA A 25 -20.25 33.23 -19.27
C ALA A 25 -21.06 32.01 -18.74
N ALA A 26 -22.05 32.20 -17.87
CA ALA A 26 -23.01 31.15 -17.45
C ALA A 26 -24.18 31.04 -18.48
N PRO A 27 -24.95 29.94 -18.53
CA PRO A 27 -26.02 29.61 -17.57
C PRO A 27 -26.06 28.09 -17.22
N GLY A 28 -26.58 27.58 -16.10
CA GLY A 28 -27.89 27.75 -15.48
C GLY A 28 -28.68 26.43 -15.61
N VAL A 29 -28.81 25.63 -14.55
CA VAL A 29 -29.82 24.54 -14.45
C VAL A 29 -30.34 24.39 -13.02
N PHE A 30 -31.66 24.40 -12.97
CA PHE A 30 -32.70 24.14 -11.96
C PHE A 30 -32.41 23.45 -10.62
N ALA A 31 -33.14 23.99 -9.64
CA ALA A 31 -33.40 23.52 -8.28
C ALA A 31 -34.26 22.24 -8.20
N GLN A 32 -34.21 21.54 -7.07
CA GLN A 32 -35.32 21.38 -6.10
C GLN A 32 -35.08 20.19 -5.15
N THR A 33 -35.04 20.47 -3.85
CA THR A 33 -35.41 19.53 -2.78
C THR A 33 -36.89 19.76 -2.48
N PRO A 34 -37.67 18.73 -2.11
CA PRO A 34 -38.30 18.78 -0.81
C PRO A 34 -38.29 17.44 -0.06
N ALA A 35 -38.66 17.54 1.22
CA ALA A 35 -38.49 16.58 2.29
C ALA A 35 -39.73 15.71 2.59
N SER A 36 -39.49 14.70 3.45
CA SER A 36 -40.40 14.07 4.45
C SER A 36 -41.46 13.06 3.97
N PRO A 37 -42.03 12.19 4.86
CA PRO A 37 -41.78 11.97 6.28
C PRO A 37 -41.64 10.48 6.72
N ALA A 38 -41.24 10.27 7.98
CA ALA A 38 -41.44 9.04 8.74
C ALA A 38 -42.91 8.85 9.16
N PRO A 39 -43.28 7.65 9.63
CA PRO A 39 -44.14 7.58 10.80
C PRO A 39 -43.56 6.69 11.90
N ALA A 40 -43.90 7.10 13.13
CA ALA A 40 -43.59 6.46 14.40
C ALA A 40 -44.72 5.54 14.88
N SER A 41 -44.34 4.67 15.82
CA SER A 41 -45.12 4.18 16.97
C SER A 41 -46.32 3.25 16.76
N SER A 42 -46.29 2.12 17.49
CA SER A 42 -47.35 1.74 18.42
C SER A 42 -46.84 0.73 19.45
N GLU A 43 -46.60 1.23 20.65
CA GLU A 43 -46.64 0.52 21.93
C GLU A 43 -48.13 0.27 22.30
N THR A 44 -48.46 -0.80 23.04
CA THR A 44 -49.32 -0.77 24.27
C THR A 44 -49.98 -2.13 24.60
N ALA A 45 -49.75 -2.54 25.86
CA ALA A 45 -50.61 -3.21 26.84
C ALA A 45 -50.91 -4.73 26.85
N LYS A 46 -51.02 -5.16 28.11
CA LYS A 46 -51.16 -6.48 28.75
C LYS A 46 -52.51 -6.47 29.56
N PRO A 47 -52.75 -7.41 30.50
CA PRO A 47 -53.67 -8.58 30.56
C PRO A 47 -55.01 -8.24 31.33
N PRO A 48 -55.85 -9.13 31.97
CA PRO A 48 -55.60 -10.23 32.95
C PRO A 48 -56.49 -11.50 32.73
N GLU A 49 -56.40 -12.62 33.46
CA GLU A 49 -57.11 -12.95 34.74
C GLU A 49 -56.81 -14.44 35.08
N ALA A 50 -56.08 -14.78 36.16
CA ALA A 50 -56.45 -15.06 37.57
C ALA A 50 -57.01 -16.47 37.87
N ALA A 51 -56.26 -17.26 38.67
CA ALA A 51 -56.75 -18.01 39.85
C ALA A 51 -55.58 -18.68 40.64
N LYS A 52 -55.56 -18.45 41.95
CA LYS A 52 -54.70 -19.03 43.03
C LYS A 52 -55.31 -20.37 43.54
N PRO A 53 -54.82 -21.01 44.64
CA PRO A 53 -53.47 -21.44 45.04
C PRO A 53 -53.46 -22.90 45.60
N ALA A 54 -52.30 -23.54 45.77
CA ALA A 54 -52.06 -24.52 46.85
C ALA A 54 -50.58 -24.88 46.97
N GLU A 55 -50.07 -24.79 48.20
CA GLU A 55 -48.77 -25.28 48.66
C GLU A 55 -48.63 -26.79 48.43
N ALA A 56 -47.41 -27.23 48.11
CA ALA A 56 -46.60 -28.11 48.96
C ALA A 56 -45.49 -28.77 48.13
N VAL A 57 -44.33 -28.84 48.78
CA VAL A 57 -43.02 -29.32 48.34
C VAL A 57 -43.07 -30.65 47.57
N PRO A 58 -42.32 -30.81 46.45
CA PRO A 58 -42.00 -32.13 45.94
C PRO A 58 -40.50 -32.46 46.08
N ALA A 59 -40.24 -33.59 46.76
CA ALA A 59 -39.01 -34.36 46.65
C ALA A 59 -38.93 -35.03 45.27
N ALA A 60 -37.75 -35.00 44.65
CA ALA A 60 -37.47 -35.57 43.33
C ALA A 60 -37.18 -37.08 43.39
N PRO A 61 -37.61 -37.84 42.35
CA PRO A 61 -36.69 -38.70 41.59
C PRO A 61 -37.06 -38.76 40.08
N PRO A 62 -36.37 -39.56 39.24
CA PRO A 62 -34.94 -39.69 39.00
C PRO A 62 -34.56 -39.39 37.52
N ALA A 63 -33.26 -39.47 37.23
CA ALA A 63 -32.55 -38.99 36.05
C ALA A 63 -32.94 -39.57 34.68
N THR A 64 -32.98 -38.68 33.68
CA THR A 64 -32.76 -38.98 32.25
C THR A 64 -31.56 -38.17 31.75
N ALA A 65 -30.81 -38.77 30.83
CA ALA A 65 -29.48 -38.34 30.37
C ALA A 65 -29.44 -36.92 29.76
N GLN A 66 -28.50 -36.10 30.25
CA GLN A 66 -28.16 -34.81 29.63
C GLN A 66 -27.26 -35.00 28.39
N PRO A 67 -27.48 -34.24 27.30
CA PRO A 67 -26.49 -34.08 26.24
C PRO A 67 -25.26 -33.33 26.76
N ALA A 68 -24.09 -33.73 26.26
CA ALA A 68 -22.77 -33.22 26.65
C ALA A 68 -22.62 -31.70 26.46
N PRO A 69 -21.81 -31.02 27.30
CA PRO A 69 -21.56 -29.58 27.19
C PRO A 69 -20.78 -29.26 25.91
N THR A 70 -21.26 -28.29 25.15
CA THR A 70 -20.52 -27.69 24.04
C THR A 70 -19.33 -26.92 24.60
N THR A 71 -18.13 -27.45 24.40
CA THR A 71 -16.86 -26.76 24.63
C THR A 71 -16.82 -25.44 23.85
N PRO A 72 -16.47 -24.29 24.46
CA PRO A 72 -16.19 -23.05 23.73
C PRO A 72 -15.12 -23.29 22.66
N ALA A 73 -15.39 -22.87 21.43
CA ALA A 73 -14.42 -22.92 20.34
C ALA A 73 -13.14 -22.18 20.76
N ALA A 74 -12.01 -22.87 20.66
CA ALA A 74 -10.69 -22.28 20.88
C ALA A 74 -10.52 -21.07 19.94
N PRO A 75 -9.95 -19.95 20.41
CA PRO A 75 -9.58 -18.85 19.52
C PRO A 75 -8.64 -19.38 18.42
N PRO A 76 -8.71 -18.84 17.19
CA PRO A 76 -7.80 -19.24 16.13
C PRO A 76 -6.35 -19.10 16.63
N PRO A 77 -5.43 -19.98 16.19
CA PRO A 77 -4.02 -19.87 16.58
C PRO A 77 -3.57 -18.44 16.34
N ALA A 78 -3.08 -17.78 17.40
CA ALA A 78 -2.41 -16.50 17.26
C ALA A 78 -1.41 -16.67 16.13
N ALA A 79 -1.57 -15.88 15.06
CA ALA A 79 -0.58 -15.79 14.01
C ALA A 79 0.76 -15.61 14.72
N THR A 80 1.69 -16.56 14.53
CA THR A 80 3.03 -16.45 15.08
C THR A 80 3.53 -15.07 14.71
N ALA A 81 3.64 -14.18 15.70
CA ALA A 81 4.13 -12.84 15.48
C ALA A 81 5.54 -12.99 14.93
N GLN A 82 5.68 -12.82 13.62
CA GLN A 82 6.97 -12.78 12.98
C GLN A 82 7.75 -11.65 13.67
N PRO A 83 9.01 -11.88 14.10
CA PRO A 83 9.82 -10.82 14.66
C PRO A 83 9.76 -9.60 13.74
N ALA A 84 9.48 -8.42 14.31
CA ALA A 84 9.42 -7.19 13.52
C ALA A 84 10.75 -7.01 12.79
N ASP A 85 10.69 -6.74 11.48
CA ASP A 85 11.88 -6.43 10.70
C ASP A 85 12.57 -5.18 11.27
N PRO A 86 13.91 -5.11 11.29
CA PRO A 86 14.62 -3.92 11.76
C PRO A 86 14.23 -2.70 10.91
N PHE A 87 13.88 -1.60 11.57
CA PHE A 87 13.48 -0.38 10.90
C PHE A 87 14.69 0.53 10.65
N GLY A 88 15.04 0.75 9.38
CA GLY A 88 16.19 1.56 8.98
C GLY A 88 17.51 0.82 9.14
N GLU A 89 17.58 -0.41 8.64
CA GLU A 89 18.81 -1.21 8.63
C GLU A 89 19.79 -0.67 7.59
N GLU A 90 21.01 -0.34 8.00
CA GLU A 90 22.07 0.02 7.05
C GLU A 90 22.49 -1.19 6.22
N THR A 91 22.42 -1.06 4.90
CA THR A 91 22.87 -2.10 3.98
C THR A 91 23.52 -1.50 2.75
N THR A 92 24.11 -2.36 1.91
CA THR A 92 24.75 -1.96 0.66
C THR A 92 24.11 -2.70 -0.50
N LEU A 93 23.48 -1.95 -1.40
CA LEU A 93 23.00 -2.49 -2.67
C LEU A 93 24.19 -2.80 -3.56
N THR A 94 24.18 -4.00 -4.16
CA THR A 94 25.16 -4.43 -5.15
C THR A 94 24.53 -4.35 -6.53
N ALA A 95 25.20 -3.71 -7.49
CA ALA A 95 24.72 -3.64 -8.86
C ALA A 95 24.57 -5.05 -9.46
N ARG A 96 23.38 -5.36 -9.98
CA ARG A 96 23.06 -6.59 -10.71
C ARG A 96 22.66 -6.27 -12.15
N PRO A 97 22.91 -7.14 -13.13
CA PRO A 97 22.38 -6.96 -14.47
C PRO A 97 20.84 -6.93 -14.42
N VAL A 98 20.23 -5.95 -15.06
CA VAL A 98 18.77 -5.78 -15.09
C VAL A 98 18.29 -5.48 -16.50
N LEU A 99 17.09 -5.96 -16.80
CA LEU A 99 16.26 -5.36 -17.84
C LEU A 99 15.27 -4.42 -17.19
N SER A 100 14.93 -3.34 -17.90
CA SER A 100 14.21 -2.24 -17.32
C SER A 100 13.26 -1.58 -18.30
N LEU A 101 12.17 -1.02 -17.78
CA LEU A 101 11.16 -0.31 -18.55
C LEU A 101 10.75 0.95 -17.79
N LYS A 102 10.82 2.11 -18.46
CA LYS A 102 10.45 3.40 -17.86
C LYS A 102 8.93 3.55 -17.86
N GLY A 103 8.42 4.20 -16.81
CA GLY A 103 7.01 4.50 -16.66
C GLY A 103 6.79 5.85 -15.96
N THR A 104 5.57 6.33 -16.07
CA THR A 104 5.07 7.48 -15.33
C THR A 104 3.70 7.11 -14.81
N ALA A 105 3.37 7.53 -13.59
CA ALA A 105 2.07 7.29 -12.98
C ALA A 105 1.68 8.48 -12.10
N ASN A 106 0.38 8.61 -11.85
CA ASN A 106 -0.14 9.44 -10.77
C ASN A 106 -0.32 8.58 -9.51
N TRP A 107 -0.58 9.25 -8.38
CA TRP A 107 -0.74 8.58 -7.09
C TRP A 107 -1.99 7.68 -7.04
N ASP A 108 -3.09 8.07 -7.69
CA ASP A 108 -4.35 7.32 -7.70
C ASP A 108 -4.24 5.97 -8.44
N THR A 109 -3.37 5.87 -9.45
CA THR A 109 -3.18 4.66 -10.28
C THR A 109 -1.79 4.06 -10.11
N ALA A 110 -1.11 4.34 -8.99
CA ALA A 110 0.29 4.00 -8.77
C ALA A 110 0.55 2.50 -8.92
N PHE A 111 -0.16 1.68 -8.14
CA PHE A 111 0.04 0.23 -8.12
C PHE A 111 -0.34 -0.42 -9.46
N GLU A 112 -1.47 -0.02 -10.06
CA GLU A 112 -1.89 -0.49 -11.37
C GLU A 112 -0.82 -0.21 -12.44
N SER A 113 -0.30 1.02 -12.47
CA SER A 113 0.71 1.42 -13.46
C SER A 113 2.02 0.65 -13.29
N ILE A 114 2.46 0.45 -12.05
CA ILE A 114 3.67 -0.31 -11.73
C ILE A 114 3.50 -1.78 -12.13
N THR A 115 2.39 -2.41 -11.74
CA THR A 115 2.12 -3.82 -12.09
C THR A 115 1.98 -4.01 -13.59
N ASP A 116 1.35 -3.07 -14.31
CA ASP A 116 1.28 -3.12 -15.78
C ASP A 116 2.64 -2.98 -16.44
N SER A 117 3.52 -2.14 -15.89
CA SER A 117 4.90 -2.03 -16.35
C SER A 117 5.67 -3.33 -16.09
N PHE A 118 5.47 -3.99 -14.95
CA PHE A 118 6.03 -5.31 -14.69
C PHE A 118 5.49 -6.36 -15.66
N LYS A 119 4.17 -6.43 -15.91
CA LYS A 119 3.59 -7.36 -16.89
C LYS A 119 4.25 -7.22 -18.27
N LYS A 120 4.42 -5.97 -18.73
CA LYS A 120 5.09 -5.68 -20.02
C LYS A 120 6.54 -6.13 -20.01
N LEU A 121 7.28 -5.86 -18.94
CA LEU A 121 8.68 -6.24 -18.82
C LEU A 121 8.86 -7.76 -18.74
N PHE A 122 8.08 -8.47 -17.92
CA PHE A 122 8.10 -9.93 -17.85
C PHE A 122 7.72 -10.58 -19.18
N ALA A 123 6.72 -10.07 -19.89
CA ALA A 123 6.39 -10.54 -21.24
C ALA A 123 7.53 -10.33 -22.25
N ALA A 124 8.35 -9.29 -22.06
CA ALA A 124 9.57 -9.09 -22.86
C ALA A 124 10.67 -10.08 -22.48
N LEU A 125 10.86 -10.39 -21.19
CA LEU A 125 11.77 -11.43 -20.74
C LEU A 125 11.41 -12.80 -21.33
N ASP A 126 10.12 -13.17 -21.31
CA ASP A 126 9.64 -14.43 -21.86
C ASP A 126 9.94 -14.55 -23.36
N LYS A 127 9.72 -13.47 -24.13
CA LYS A 127 10.05 -13.42 -25.57
C LYS A 127 11.55 -13.54 -25.84
N LEU A 128 12.39 -13.10 -24.90
CA LEU A 128 13.83 -13.21 -24.97
C LEU A 128 14.34 -14.56 -24.43
N GLY A 129 13.45 -15.41 -23.89
CA GLY A 129 13.82 -16.68 -23.26
C GLY A 129 14.57 -16.52 -21.94
N LEU A 130 14.46 -15.36 -21.30
CA LEU A 130 15.13 -15.05 -20.05
C LEU A 130 14.26 -15.37 -18.84
N LYS A 131 14.91 -15.68 -17.71
CA LYS A 131 14.27 -15.78 -16.39
C LYS A 131 14.75 -14.66 -15.50
N ALA A 132 13.90 -14.22 -14.58
CA ALA A 132 14.32 -13.34 -13.51
C ALA A 132 15.32 -14.07 -12.59
N SER A 133 16.42 -13.41 -12.24
CA SER A 133 17.44 -13.90 -11.32
C SER A 133 17.32 -13.30 -9.90
N GLY A 134 16.27 -12.53 -9.64
CA GLY A 134 16.01 -11.91 -8.35
C GLY A 134 14.66 -11.20 -8.27
N ALA A 135 14.39 -10.58 -7.12
CA ALA A 135 13.18 -9.82 -6.90
C ALA A 135 13.11 -8.60 -7.83
N PRO A 136 11.94 -8.30 -8.43
CA PRO A 136 11.76 -7.12 -9.25
C PRO A 136 11.85 -5.85 -8.41
N LEU A 137 12.34 -4.77 -9.02
CA LEU A 137 12.53 -3.47 -8.38
C LEU A 137 11.75 -2.37 -9.10
N VAL A 138 11.41 -1.32 -8.37
CA VAL A 138 10.98 -0.03 -8.90
C VAL A 138 11.97 1.02 -8.43
N VAL A 139 12.56 1.76 -9.37
CA VAL A 139 13.46 2.87 -9.09
C VAL A 139 12.73 4.16 -9.40
N TYR A 140 12.43 4.95 -8.37
CA TYR A 140 11.81 6.27 -8.51
C TYR A 140 12.89 7.30 -8.83
N THR A 141 12.72 7.97 -9.96
CA THR A 141 13.70 8.93 -10.49
C THR A 141 13.25 10.38 -10.37
N SER A 142 11.95 10.60 -10.20
CA SER A 142 11.34 11.91 -9.96
C SER A 142 9.96 11.71 -9.34
N THR A 143 9.60 12.55 -8.38
CA THR A 143 8.30 12.53 -7.69
C THR A 143 7.84 13.97 -7.45
N ASP A 144 6.56 14.25 -7.63
CA ASP A 144 5.93 15.53 -7.34
C ASP A 144 4.50 15.36 -6.80
N ASP A 145 3.80 16.47 -6.53
CA ASP A 145 2.43 16.46 -5.96
C ASP A 145 1.38 15.77 -6.88
N THR A 146 1.70 15.53 -8.15
CA THR A 146 0.79 14.97 -9.17
C THR A 146 1.11 13.53 -9.55
N GLY A 147 2.35 13.11 -9.36
CA GLY A 147 2.77 11.76 -9.67
C GLY A 147 4.28 11.57 -9.64
N PHE A 148 4.73 10.57 -10.39
CA PHE A 148 6.12 10.15 -10.36
C PHE A 148 6.58 9.51 -11.66
N VAL A 149 7.89 9.63 -11.92
CA VAL A 149 8.61 8.96 -12.99
C VAL A 149 9.46 7.86 -12.39
N TYR A 150 9.26 6.65 -12.87
CA TYR A 150 9.90 5.46 -12.34
C TYR A 150 10.45 4.59 -13.46
N ARG A 151 11.22 3.59 -13.05
CA ARG A 151 11.63 2.49 -13.91
C ARG A 151 11.45 1.19 -13.16
N VAL A 152 10.68 0.28 -13.73
CA VAL A 152 10.66 -1.11 -13.27
C VAL A 152 11.93 -1.80 -13.75
N GLU A 153 12.50 -2.64 -12.91
CA GLU A 153 13.69 -3.43 -13.20
C GLU A 153 13.45 -4.88 -12.79
N VAL A 154 13.89 -5.81 -13.63
CA VAL A 154 13.92 -7.23 -13.31
C VAL A 154 15.37 -7.69 -13.42
N PRO A 155 15.97 -8.20 -12.33
CA PRO A 155 17.30 -8.79 -12.37
C PRO A 155 17.35 -9.98 -13.32
N VAL A 156 18.42 -10.06 -14.11
CA VAL A 156 18.70 -11.16 -15.03
C VAL A 156 20.16 -11.59 -14.89
N ASP A 157 20.51 -12.80 -15.32
CA ASP A 157 21.90 -13.29 -15.23
C ASP A 157 22.82 -12.54 -16.22
N GLU A 158 22.31 -12.22 -17.41
CA GLU A 158 23.02 -11.47 -18.45
C GLU A 158 22.04 -10.59 -19.23
N VAL A 159 22.49 -9.40 -19.61
CA VAL A 159 21.73 -8.49 -20.48
C VAL A 159 21.95 -8.91 -21.94
N PRO A 160 20.90 -9.30 -22.69
CA PRO A 160 21.03 -9.63 -24.10
C PRO A 160 21.56 -8.47 -24.93
N LYS A 161 22.29 -8.80 -26.00
CA LYS A 161 22.79 -7.82 -26.98
C LYS A 161 21.66 -7.14 -27.76
N THR A 162 20.56 -7.87 -27.97
CA THR A 162 19.40 -7.38 -28.73
C THR A 162 18.22 -7.26 -27.79
N LEU A 163 17.70 -6.04 -27.64
CA LEU A 163 16.56 -5.73 -26.77
C LEU A 163 15.40 -5.14 -27.59
N PRO A 164 14.15 -5.37 -27.16
CA PRO A 164 13.00 -4.61 -27.67
C PRO A 164 13.19 -3.10 -27.48
N LYS A 165 12.59 -2.30 -28.36
CA LYS A 165 12.77 -0.84 -28.37
C LYS A 165 12.45 -0.15 -27.04
N ASP A 166 11.47 -0.66 -26.30
CA ASP A 166 10.98 -0.05 -25.06
C ASP A 166 11.65 -0.65 -23.80
N VAL A 167 12.56 -1.61 -23.97
CA VAL A 167 13.28 -2.27 -22.88
C VAL A 167 14.75 -1.84 -22.92
N SER A 168 15.25 -1.40 -21.77
CA SER A 168 16.65 -1.01 -21.60
C SER A 168 17.37 -2.01 -20.71
N GLY A 169 18.58 -2.41 -21.11
CA GLY A 169 19.47 -3.24 -20.31
C GLY A 169 20.48 -2.38 -19.57
N GLY A 170 20.84 -2.77 -18.35
CA GLY A 170 21.79 -2.03 -17.54
C GLY A 170 22.14 -2.72 -16.24
N LYS A 171 22.53 -1.93 -15.24
CA LYS A 171 22.80 -2.36 -13.87
C LYS A 171 21.77 -1.74 -12.93
N SER A 172 21.33 -2.51 -11.93
CA SER A 172 20.52 -1.99 -10.83
C SER A 172 21.29 -0.94 -10.03
N PRO A 173 20.61 -0.07 -9.27
CA PRO A 173 21.27 0.84 -8.34
C PRO A 173 22.20 0.09 -7.37
N GLU A 174 23.26 0.78 -6.95
CA GLU A 174 24.24 0.28 -5.99
C GLU A 174 24.62 1.36 -4.97
N GLY A 175 25.25 0.95 -3.88
CA GLY A 175 25.75 1.84 -2.84
C GLY A 175 25.07 1.67 -1.49
N LYS A 176 25.45 2.52 -0.54
CA LYS A 176 24.93 2.49 0.83
C LYS A 176 23.51 3.02 0.88
N VAL A 177 22.63 2.26 1.52
CA VAL A 177 21.21 2.59 1.70
C VAL A 177 20.76 2.25 3.11
N LEU A 178 19.67 2.87 3.55
CA LEU A 178 18.84 2.32 4.63
C LEU A 178 17.75 1.45 4.04
N LYS A 179 17.53 0.28 4.62
CA LYS A 179 16.46 -0.64 4.28
C LYS A 179 15.33 -0.54 5.30
N PHE A 180 14.12 -0.47 4.78
CA PHE A 180 12.87 -0.52 5.53
C PHE A 180 11.99 -1.59 4.91
N VAL A 181 11.19 -2.28 5.71
CA VAL A 181 10.30 -3.34 5.23
C VAL A 181 8.86 -2.90 5.39
N HIS A 182 8.15 -2.82 4.28
CA HIS A 182 6.71 -2.68 4.23
C HIS A 182 6.07 -4.06 4.16
N ARG A 183 5.09 -4.32 5.04
CA ARG A 183 4.23 -5.52 4.99
C ARG A 183 2.78 -5.09 5.07
N GLY A 184 2.00 -5.36 4.02
CA GLY A 184 0.59 -5.01 4.00
C GLY A 184 0.13 -4.48 2.64
N SER A 185 -0.99 -3.75 2.68
CA SER A 185 -1.59 -3.13 1.49
C SER A 185 -0.68 -2.07 0.89
N TYR A 186 -0.58 -2.03 -0.44
CA TYR A 186 0.08 -0.95 -1.16
C TYR A 186 -0.49 0.43 -0.75
N ASP A 187 -1.80 0.53 -0.49
CA ASP A 187 -2.45 1.75 0.00
C ASP A 187 -1.87 2.28 1.32
N SER A 188 -1.21 1.41 2.10
CA SER A 188 -0.58 1.78 3.37
C SER A 188 0.89 2.15 3.24
N MET A 189 1.42 2.24 2.02
CA MET A 189 2.79 2.67 1.76
C MET A 189 3.07 4.11 2.20
N ASP A 190 2.07 5.00 2.14
CA ASP A 190 2.20 6.38 2.63
C ASP A 190 2.64 6.40 4.10
N ASN A 191 2.05 5.57 4.95
CA ASN A 191 2.44 5.45 6.36
C ASN A 191 3.89 4.98 6.52
N THR A 192 4.39 4.14 5.59
CA THR A 192 5.78 3.68 5.62
C THR A 192 6.73 4.81 5.23
N TYR A 193 6.39 5.58 4.21
CA TYR A 193 7.17 6.75 3.80
C TYR A 193 7.19 7.86 4.86
N GLU A 194 6.08 8.08 5.57
CA GLU A 194 6.04 8.98 6.73
C GLU A 194 7.00 8.49 7.84
N ALA A 195 6.94 7.21 8.19
CA ALA A 195 7.80 6.63 9.22
C ALA A 195 9.29 6.68 8.83
N ILE A 196 9.61 6.45 7.54
CA ILE A 196 10.97 6.61 7.00
C ILE A 196 11.44 8.05 7.16
N THR A 197 10.62 9.04 6.78
CA THR A 197 10.97 10.46 6.87
C THR A 197 11.29 10.86 8.31
N ASN A 198 10.42 10.49 9.25
CA ASN A 198 10.65 10.74 10.68
C ASN A 198 11.94 10.09 11.17
N HIS A 199 12.24 8.85 10.74
CA HIS A 199 13.47 8.15 11.11
C HIS A 199 14.73 8.85 10.60
N LEU A 200 14.69 9.38 9.37
CA LEU A 200 15.79 10.14 8.79
C LEU A 200 16.02 11.46 9.54
N ASP A 201 14.93 12.18 9.84
CA ASP A 201 14.97 13.45 10.57
C ASP A 201 15.53 13.28 11.99
N ASP A 202 15.06 12.27 12.72
CA ASP A 202 15.52 11.94 14.07
C ASP A 202 17.03 11.64 14.10
N LYS A 203 17.52 10.93 13.07
CA LYS A 203 18.95 10.60 12.91
C LYS A 203 19.77 11.67 12.21
N LYS A 204 19.13 12.77 11.75
CA LYS A 204 19.77 13.85 10.97
C LYS A 204 20.47 13.31 9.72
N LEU A 205 19.87 12.32 9.08
CA LEU A 205 20.35 11.73 7.83
C LEU A 205 19.64 12.37 6.65
N GLU A 206 20.39 12.67 5.60
CA GLU A 206 19.82 13.18 4.35
C GLU A 206 19.74 12.06 3.31
N ALA A 207 18.55 11.85 2.74
CA ALA A 207 18.37 10.95 1.60
C ALA A 207 18.78 11.60 0.29
N GLN A 208 19.16 10.77 -0.68
CA GLN A 208 19.23 11.18 -2.09
C GLN A 208 17.83 11.38 -2.64
N ASP A 209 17.75 12.00 -3.83
CA ASP A 209 16.47 12.32 -4.48
C ASP A 209 15.95 11.10 -5.28
N THR A 210 16.08 9.89 -4.71
CA THR A 210 15.67 8.63 -5.33
C THR A 210 15.31 7.61 -4.26
N PHE A 211 14.28 6.80 -4.55
CA PHE A 211 13.85 5.68 -3.72
C PHE A 211 13.82 4.42 -4.57
N ILE A 212 14.07 3.28 -3.93
CA ILE A 212 14.07 1.99 -4.61
C ILE A 212 13.18 1.05 -3.81
N GLU A 213 12.18 0.48 -4.47
CA GLU A 213 11.33 -0.56 -3.89
C GLU A 213 11.71 -1.91 -4.49
N GLU A 214 11.95 -2.92 -3.67
CA GLU A 214 12.15 -4.30 -4.10
C GLU A 214 10.99 -5.15 -3.60
N TYR A 215 10.27 -5.77 -4.53
CA TYR A 215 9.09 -6.57 -4.23
C TYR A 215 9.52 -8.00 -3.95
N THR A 216 9.63 -8.34 -2.66
CA THR A 216 10.05 -9.69 -2.23
C THR A 216 8.96 -10.73 -2.48
N THR A 217 7.71 -10.30 -2.52
CA THR A 217 6.55 -11.06 -3.02
C THR A 217 6.24 -10.65 -4.46
N ASP A 218 5.80 -11.58 -5.30
CA ASP A 218 5.46 -11.29 -6.71
C ASP A 218 4.28 -10.29 -6.79
N PRO A 219 4.49 -9.04 -7.28
CA PRO A 219 3.45 -8.02 -7.29
C PRO A 219 2.33 -8.30 -8.30
N LEU A 220 2.51 -9.27 -9.22
CA LEU A 220 1.50 -9.65 -10.20
C LEU A 220 0.58 -10.78 -9.71
N LYS A 221 0.98 -11.46 -8.63
CA LYS A 221 0.27 -12.66 -8.12
C LYS A 221 -0.14 -12.53 -6.65
N THR A 222 0.54 -11.70 -5.90
CA THR A 222 0.28 -11.50 -4.47
C THR A 222 -0.85 -10.50 -4.32
N ALA A 223 -1.82 -10.81 -3.46
CA ALA A 223 -2.86 -9.86 -3.10
C ALA A 223 -2.23 -8.61 -2.48
N GLU A 224 -2.81 -7.45 -2.78
CA GLU A 224 -2.24 -6.15 -2.41
C GLU A 224 -2.03 -6.04 -0.89
N ASP A 225 -2.94 -6.59 -0.09
CA ASP A 225 -2.90 -6.61 1.38
C ASP A 225 -1.81 -7.53 1.98
N LYS A 226 -1.07 -8.28 1.15
CA LYS A 226 -0.05 -9.25 1.56
C LYS A 226 1.30 -8.98 0.92
N LEU A 227 1.49 -7.80 0.33
CA LEU A 227 2.76 -7.43 -0.27
C LEU A 227 3.83 -7.30 0.81
N VAL A 228 5.04 -7.73 0.45
CA VAL A 228 6.25 -7.46 1.24
C VAL A 228 7.23 -6.73 0.34
N ILE A 229 7.45 -5.46 0.65
CA ILE A 229 8.25 -4.53 -0.17
C ILE A 229 9.40 -4.02 0.70
N ASN A 230 10.64 -4.23 0.24
CA ASN A 230 11.79 -3.57 0.82
C ASN A 230 11.89 -2.18 0.21
N VAL A 231 11.81 -1.13 1.02
CA VAL A 231 12.08 0.25 0.60
C VAL A 231 13.53 0.55 0.96
N PHE A 232 14.35 0.84 -0.05
CA PHE A 232 15.72 1.28 0.10
C PHE A 232 15.83 2.78 -0.14
N VAL A 233 16.48 3.45 0.80
CA VAL A 233 16.74 4.88 0.78
C VAL A 233 18.24 5.12 0.67
N PRO A 234 18.76 5.48 -0.51
CA PRO A 234 20.15 5.87 -0.65
C PRO A 234 20.44 7.14 0.14
N LEU A 235 21.49 7.13 0.93
CA LEU A 235 21.88 8.29 1.74
C LEU A 235 22.77 9.22 0.93
N LYS A 236 22.63 10.54 1.14
CA LYS A 236 23.64 11.52 0.70
C LYS A 236 24.88 11.32 1.56
N ALA A 237 26.05 11.36 0.93
CA ALA A 237 27.30 11.37 1.67
C ALA A 237 27.33 12.62 2.58
N PRO A 238 27.78 12.51 3.83
CA PRO A 238 27.95 13.67 4.69
C PRO A 238 28.90 14.66 4.01
N LYS A 239 28.50 15.93 3.98
CA LYS A 239 29.24 17.03 3.36
C LYS A 239 30.49 17.40 4.16
#